data_AF-A0A3A4X856-F1
#
_entry.id   AF-A0A3A4X856-F1
#
_cell.length_a   1.000
_cell.length_b   1.000
_cell.length_c   1.000
_cell.angle_alpha   90.00
_cell.angle_beta   90.00
_cell.angle_gamma   90.00
#
_symmetry.space_group_name_H-M   'P 1'
#
loop_
_entity.id
_entity.type
_entity.pdbx_description
1 polymer ?
#
loop_
_entity_poly.entity_id
_entity_poly.type
_entity_poly.pdbx_seq_one_letter_code
_entity_poly.pdbx_strand_id
1 'polypeptide(L)'
;SFPCFFGIAVIAPDAVPLILGPKWTDAVAPIQFLSIAMPLRFIDVLFGPVITGKGRPGIMAGNMLVAIIIMPAAFLIGAQWGIVGLCYAWVLAYPVLFAFMLMRVLKVLEISLGRFLREVCFPLLSSVVMVVCLYAFHLSFSESLGSLGMVAASILLGAGIYAGATLTLNRSVVRDFKLMFSTT
;
A
#
# COMPACT_ATOMS: atom_id res chain seq x y z
N SER A 1 -0.64 5.96 3.61
CA SER A 1 -0.94 4.55 3.29
C SER A 1 0.28 3.76 2.82
N PHE A 2 1.02 4.20 1.79
CA PHE A 2 2.20 3.46 1.29
C PHE A 2 3.24 3.08 2.37
N PRO A 3 3.66 3.99 3.29
CA PRO A 3 4.67 3.64 4.29
C PRO A 3 4.17 2.54 5.23
N CYS A 4 2.95 2.65 5.75
CA CYS A 4 2.41 1.64 6.68
C CYS A 4 2.38 0.25 6.06
N PHE A 5 1.86 0.11 4.83
CA PHE A 5 1.78 -1.19 4.18
C PHE A 5 3.16 -1.75 3.83
N PHE A 6 4.09 -0.93 3.36
CA PHE A 6 5.44 -1.41 3.06
C PHE A 6 6.21 -1.77 4.34
N GLY A 7 5.99 -1.05 5.44
CA GLY A 7 6.52 -1.42 6.75
C GLY A 7 6.02 -2.78 7.20
N ILE A 8 4.71 -3.05 7.06
CA ILE A 8 4.12 -4.38 7.33
C ILE A 8 4.78 -5.46 6.49
N ALA A 9 5.03 -5.22 5.20
CA ALA A 9 5.70 -6.18 4.33
C ALA A 9 7.13 -6.49 4.81
N VAL A 10 7.87 -5.51 5.32
CA VAL A 10 9.24 -5.71 5.82
C VAL A 10 9.24 -6.48 7.14
N ILE A 11 8.33 -6.18 8.07
CA ILE A 11 8.31 -6.82 9.41
C ILE A 11 7.58 -8.16 9.43
N ALA A 12 6.84 -8.52 8.37
CA ALA A 12 6.01 -9.73 8.33
C ALA A 12 6.76 -11.02 8.70
N PRO A 13 8.02 -11.27 8.28
CA PRO A 13 8.75 -12.49 8.65
C PRO A 13 8.94 -12.66 10.17
N ASP A 14 9.11 -11.56 10.90
CA ASP A 14 9.27 -11.58 12.36
C ASP A 14 7.91 -11.50 13.07
N ALA A 15 7.02 -10.65 12.58
CA ALA A 15 5.74 -10.35 13.20
C ALA A 15 4.75 -11.51 13.12
N VAL A 16 4.71 -12.24 11.99
CA VAL A 16 3.74 -13.31 11.78
C VAL A 16 3.99 -14.50 12.72
N PRO A 17 5.21 -15.09 12.81
CA PRO A 17 5.47 -16.17 13.74
C PRO A 17 5.33 -15.73 15.21
N LEU A 18 5.64 -14.46 15.51
CA LEU A 18 5.53 -13.91 16.87
C LEU A 18 4.07 -13.74 17.32
N ILE A 19 3.22 -13.19 16.46
CA ILE A 19 1.82 -12.85 16.81
C ILE A 19 0.87 -14.03 16.58
N LEU A 20 1.00 -14.70 15.44
CA LEU A 20 0.09 -15.78 15.04
C LEU A 20 0.61 -17.17 15.46
N GLY A 21 1.92 -17.27 15.70
CA GLY A 21 2.61 -18.51 16.05
C GLY A 21 3.33 -19.16 14.86
N PRO A 22 4.30 -20.06 15.11
CA PRO A 22 5.16 -20.64 14.07
C PRO A 22 4.43 -21.37 12.93
N LYS A 23 3.24 -21.92 13.20
CA LYS A 23 2.42 -22.63 12.21
C LYS A 23 1.89 -21.75 11.09
N TRP A 24 1.97 -20.42 11.22
CA TRP A 24 1.48 -19.46 10.23
C TRP A 24 2.61 -18.86 9.40
N THR A 25 3.82 -19.42 9.46
CA THR A 25 4.97 -18.91 8.68
C THR A 25 4.68 -18.92 7.18
N ASP A 26 3.87 -19.87 6.68
CA ASP A 26 3.42 -19.91 5.27
C ASP A 26 2.55 -18.69 4.87
N ALA A 27 1.97 -17.97 5.84
CA ALA A 27 1.20 -16.75 5.60
C ALA A 27 2.08 -15.50 5.43
N VAL A 28 3.38 -15.57 5.76
CA VAL A 28 4.32 -14.45 5.62
C VAL A 28 4.34 -13.95 4.18
N ALA A 29 4.64 -14.82 3.22
CA ALA A 29 4.74 -14.41 1.81
C ALA A 29 3.42 -13.80 1.28
N PRO A 30 2.24 -14.42 1.48
CA PRO A 30 0.96 -13.79 1.14
C PRO A 30 0.77 -12.40 1.74
N ILE A 31 1.09 -12.21 3.03
CA ILE A 31 0.97 -10.91 3.69
C ILE A 31 1.90 -9.88 3.06
N GLN A 32 3.15 -10.25 2.74
CA GLN A 32 4.11 -9.36 2.10
C GLN A 32 3.62 -8.90 0.72
N PHE A 33 3.20 -9.84 -0.13
CA PHE A 33 2.71 -9.54 -1.47
C PHE A 33 1.43 -8.69 -1.46
N LEU A 34 0.47 -9.04 -0.59
CA LEU A 34 -0.76 -8.27 -0.46
C LEU A 34 -0.46 -6.86 0.06
N SER A 35 0.43 -6.73 1.05
CA SER A 35 0.82 -5.43 1.59
C SER A 35 1.39 -4.50 0.51
N ILE A 36 2.18 -5.02 -0.43
CA ILE A 36 2.69 -4.21 -1.55
C ILE A 36 1.56 -3.73 -2.47
N ALA A 37 0.53 -4.56 -2.70
CA ALA A 37 -0.59 -4.24 -3.59
C ALA A 37 -1.66 -3.34 -2.93
N MET A 38 -1.81 -3.38 -1.60
CA MET A 38 -2.87 -2.68 -0.88
C MET A 38 -2.90 -1.15 -1.04
N PRO A 39 -1.77 -0.41 -1.16
CA PRO A 39 -1.83 1.02 -1.43
C PRO A 39 -2.58 1.39 -2.70
N LEU A 40 -2.40 0.61 -3.78
CA LEU A 40 -3.14 0.81 -5.03
C LEU A 40 -4.63 0.55 -4.82
N ARG A 41 -4.95 -0.51 -4.07
CA ARG A 41 -6.33 -0.86 -3.75
C ARG A 41 -7.03 0.17 -2.88
N PHE A 42 -6.29 0.78 -1.96
CA PHE A 42 -6.80 1.88 -1.17
C PHE A 42 -7.20 3.07 -2.05
N ILE A 43 -6.41 3.40 -3.08
CA ILE A 43 -6.75 4.46 -4.04
C ILE A 43 -7.96 4.05 -4.88
N ASP A 44 -8.03 2.81 -5.34
CA ASP A 44 -9.15 2.27 -6.13
C ASP A 44 -10.49 2.39 -5.39
N VAL A 45 -10.52 2.07 -4.09
CA VAL A 45 -11.73 2.20 -3.25
C VAL A 45 -12.25 3.64 -3.23
N LEU A 46 -11.38 4.65 -3.35
CA LEU A 46 -11.78 6.06 -3.40
C LEU A 46 -12.41 6.45 -4.74
N PHE A 47 -12.22 5.68 -5.81
CA PHE A 47 -12.81 6.00 -7.11
C PHE A 47 -14.33 5.97 -7.09
N GLY A 48 -14.94 5.12 -6.27
CA GLY A 48 -16.40 5.03 -6.17
C GLY A 48 -17.08 6.30 -5.73
N PRO A 49 -16.79 6.78 -4.52
CA PRO A 49 -17.33 8.05 -4.04
C PRO A 49 -17.03 9.22 -5.00
N VAL A 50 -15.83 9.25 -5.56
CA VAL A 50 -15.39 10.32 -6.47
C VAL A 50 -16.18 10.33 -7.78
N ILE A 51 -16.34 9.17 -8.43
CA ILE A 51 -17.10 9.03 -9.68
C ILE A 51 -18.60 9.27 -9.44
N THR A 52 -19.11 8.78 -8.31
CA THR A 52 -20.53 8.91 -7.95
C THR A 52 -20.87 10.37 -7.64
N GLY A 53 -19.99 11.09 -6.93
CA GLY A 53 -20.11 12.52 -6.69
C GLY A 53 -20.06 13.38 -7.97
N LYS A 54 -19.51 12.85 -9.06
CA LYS A 54 -19.52 13.45 -10.40
C LYS A 54 -20.71 13.01 -11.27
N GLY A 55 -21.66 12.23 -10.72
CA GLY A 55 -22.86 11.79 -11.44
C GLY A 55 -22.61 10.76 -12.54
N ARG A 56 -21.49 10.02 -12.50
CA ARG A 56 -21.12 9.03 -13.54
C ARG A 56 -20.97 7.58 -13.03
N PRO A 57 -21.91 7.03 -12.25
CA PRO A 57 -21.77 5.70 -11.63
C PRO A 57 -21.54 4.56 -12.63
N GLY A 58 -22.03 4.67 -13.87
CA GLY A 58 -21.84 3.66 -14.92
C GLY A 58 -20.37 3.37 -15.27
N ILE A 59 -19.46 4.33 -15.02
CA ILE A 59 -18.01 4.10 -15.23
C ILE A 59 -17.47 3.09 -14.23
N MET A 60 -17.90 3.18 -12.97
CA MET A 60 -17.52 2.24 -11.93
C MET A 60 -18.09 0.85 -12.20
N ALA A 61 -19.35 0.76 -12.64
CA ALA A 61 -19.94 -0.52 -13.05
C ALA A 61 -19.14 -1.18 -14.18
N GLY A 62 -18.74 -0.41 -15.20
CA GLY A 62 -17.86 -0.90 -16.26
C GLY A 62 -16.48 -1.32 -15.75
N ASN A 63 -15.90 -0.62 -14.77
CA ASN A 63 -14.64 -1.03 -14.15
C ASN A 63 -14.78 -2.36 -13.41
N MET A 64 -15.88 -2.56 -12.67
CA MET A 64 -16.17 -3.82 -11.99
C MET A 64 -16.34 -4.98 -12.97
N LEU A 65 -16.98 -4.76 -14.12
CA LEU A 65 -17.11 -5.78 -15.17
C LEU A 65 -15.75 -6.19 -15.76
N VAL A 66 -14.82 -5.25 -15.91
CA VAL A 66 -13.46 -5.59 -16.33
C VAL A 66 -12.72 -6.35 -15.22
N ALA A 67 -12.88 -5.92 -13.97
CA ALA A 67 -12.25 -6.55 -12.81
C ALA A 67 -12.68 -8.01 -12.61
N ILE A 68 -13.99 -8.30 -12.75
CA ILE A 68 -14.54 -9.65 -12.57
C ILE A 68 -14.13 -10.62 -13.69
N ILE A 69 -13.62 -10.12 -14.81
CA ILE A 69 -13.06 -10.97 -15.86
C ILE A 69 -11.56 -11.16 -15.62
N ILE A 70 -10.82 -10.06 -15.46
CA ILE A 70 -9.35 -10.10 -15.40
C ILE A 70 -8.84 -10.78 -14.13
N MET A 71 -9.38 -10.42 -12.96
CA MET A 71 -8.85 -10.94 -11.68
C MET A 71 -9.11 -12.45 -11.51
N PRO A 72 -10.33 -12.97 -11.75
CA PRO A 72 -10.55 -14.41 -11.70
C PRO A 72 -9.74 -15.18 -12.73
N ALA A 73 -9.59 -14.68 -13.96
CA ALA A 73 -8.73 -15.32 -14.96
C ALA A 73 -7.27 -15.39 -14.49
N ALA A 74 -6.74 -14.29 -13.95
CA ALA A 74 -5.40 -14.25 -13.40
C ALA A 74 -5.24 -15.22 -12.22
N PHE A 75 -6.25 -15.36 -11.35
CA PHE A 75 -6.22 -16.31 -10.25
C PHE A 75 -6.34 -17.76 -10.69
N LEU A 76 -7.14 -18.08 -11.71
CA LEU A 76 -7.23 -19.44 -12.24
C LEU A 76 -5.88 -19.89 -12.83
N ILE A 77 -5.18 -18.98 -13.50
CA ILE A 77 -3.82 -19.21 -13.98
C ILE A 77 -2.88 -19.35 -12.79
N GLY A 78 -2.84 -18.35 -11.89
CA GLY A 78 -1.96 -18.32 -10.74
C GLY A 78 -2.11 -19.51 -9.78
N ALA A 79 -3.33 -20.01 -9.58
CA ALA A 79 -3.62 -21.14 -8.70
C ALA A 79 -2.90 -22.43 -9.12
N GLN A 80 -2.47 -22.55 -10.39
CA GLN A 80 -1.69 -23.70 -10.87
C GLN A 80 -0.32 -23.82 -10.19
N TRP A 81 0.24 -22.72 -9.67
CA TRP A 81 1.48 -22.70 -8.90
C TRP A 81 1.22 -22.52 -7.39
N GLY A 82 0.04 -22.90 -6.92
CA GLY A 82 -0.36 -22.79 -5.52
C GLY A 82 -0.47 -21.35 -5.04
N ILE A 83 -0.20 -21.13 -3.75
CA ILE A 83 -0.41 -19.82 -3.10
C ILE A 83 0.53 -18.74 -3.63
N VAL A 84 1.75 -19.11 -4.01
CA VAL A 84 2.75 -18.19 -4.57
C VAL A 84 2.31 -17.69 -5.94
N GLY A 85 1.77 -18.57 -6.80
CA GLY A 85 1.20 -18.16 -8.08
C GLY A 85 0.01 -17.22 -7.94
N LEU A 86 -0.82 -17.40 -6.90
CA LEU A 86 -1.90 -16.48 -6.57
C LEU A 86 -1.38 -15.08 -6.18
N CYS A 87 -0.27 -15.03 -5.43
CA CYS A 87 0.40 -13.77 -5.08
C CYS A 87 0.91 -13.05 -6.33
N TYR A 88 1.57 -13.76 -7.25
CA TYR A 88 2.02 -13.19 -8.52
C TYR A 88 0.87 -12.72 -9.39
N ALA A 89 -0.22 -13.49 -9.48
CA ALA A 89 -1.41 -13.08 -10.20
C ALA A 89 -1.92 -11.72 -9.68
N TRP A 90 -1.92 -11.52 -8.36
CA TRP A 90 -2.32 -10.25 -7.76
C TRP A 90 -1.35 -9.11 -8.11
N VAL A 91 -0.05 -9.32 -7.91
CA VAL A 91 0.98 -8.30 -8.10
C VAL A 91 1.12 -7.89 -9.56
N LEU A 92 0.82 -8.78 -10.51
CA LEU A 92 0.94 -8.49 -11.93
C LEU A 92 -0.37 -7.99 -12.53
N ALA A 93 -1.50 -8.64 -12.24
CA ALA A 93 -2.78 -8.28 -12.86
C ALA A 93 -3.39 -7.01 -12.24
N TYR A 94 -3.26 -6.83 -10.93
CA TYR A 94 -3.92 -5.72 -10.24
C TYR A 94 -3.38 -4.34 -10.66
N PRO A 95 -2.07 -4.10 -10.80
CA PRO A 95 -1.56 -2.81 -11.30
C PRO A 95 -2.02 -2.49 -12.72
N VAL A 96 -2.14 -3.49 -13.59
CA VAL A 96 -2.66 -3.30 -14.96
C VAL A 96 -4.12 -2.89 -14.93
N LEU A 97 -4.93 -3.60 -14.13
CA LEU A 97 -6.33 -3.26 -13.91
C LEU A 97 -6.49 -1.86 -13.29
N PHE A 98 -5.68 -1.55 -12.28
CA PHE A 98 -5.66 -0.24 -11.63
C PHE A 98 -5.30 0.88 -12.61
N ALA A 99 -4.28 0.70 -13.46
CA ALA A 99 -3.91 1.69 -14.47
C ALA A 99 -5.05 1.95 -15.46
N PHE A 100 -5.73 0.89 -15.90
CA PHE A 100 -6.92 1.02 -16.75
C PHE A 100 -8.04 1.83 -16.06
N MET A 101 -8.37 1.48 -14.82
CA MET A 101 -9.40 2.18 -14.04
C MET A 101 -9.04 3.64 -13.79
N LEU A 102 -7.79 3.89 -13.38
CA LEU A 102 -7.23 5.21 -13.11
C LEU A 102 -7.37 6.11 -14.33
N MET A 103 -7.03 5.64 -15.53
CA MET A 103 -7.16 6.45 -16.75
C MET A 103 -8.60 6.88 -17.02
N ARG A 104 -9.59 6.03 -16.70
CA ARG A 104 -11.02 6.39 -16.83
C ARG A 104 -11.44 7.40 -15.76
N VAL A 105 -10.96 7.23 -14.52
CA VAL A 105 -11.25 8.13 -13.41
C VAL A 105 -10.64 9.51 -13.64
N LEU A 106 -9.37 9.57 -14.07
CA LEU A 106 -8.67 10.83 -14.36
C LEU A 106 -9.37 11.64 -15.45
N LYS A 107 -9.94 10.98 -16.47
CA LYS A 107 -10.77 11.65 -17.49
C LYS A 107 -12.05 12.23 -16.92
N VAL A 108 -12.68 11.57 -15.94
CA VAL A 108 -13.89 12.10 -15.25
C VAL A 108 -13.54 13.28 -14.34
N LEU A 109 -12.35 13.24 -13.75
CA LEU A 109 -11.85 14.29 -12.86
C LEU A 109 -11.20 15.45 -13.61
N GLU A 110 -10.97 15.31 -14.92
CA GLU A 110 -10.22 16.28 -15.74
C GLU A 110 -8.81 16.56 -15.20
N ILE A 111 -8.18 15.53 -14.61
CA ILE A 111 -6.83 15.59 -14.05
C ILE A 111 -5.86 14.92 -15.02
N SER A 112 -4.70 15.53 -15.26
CA SER A 112 -3.64 14.91 -16.06
C SER A 112 -2.95 13.79 -15.29
N LEU A 113 -2.58 12.71 -15.99
CA LEU A 113 -1.83 11.59 -15.40
C LEU A 113 -0.52 12.07 -14.75
N GLY A 114 0.17 13.04 -15.37
CA GLY A 114 1.40 13.62 -14.81
C GLY A 114 1.19 14.33 -13.47
N ARG A 115 0.04 14.99 -13.27
CA ARG A 115 -0.31 15.60 -11.98
C ARG A 115 -0.56 14.51 -10.93
N PHE A 116 -1.35 13.48 -11.27
CA PHE A 116 -1.57 12.35 -10.37
C PHE A 116 -0.27 11.65 -9.97
N LEU A 117 0.60 11.35 -10.95
CA LEU A 117 1.89 10.71 -10.69
C LEU A 117 2.79 11.59 -9.82
N ARG A 118 2.77 12.91 -9.98
CA ARG A 118 3.52 13.83 -9.13
C ARG A 118 3.06 13.76 -7.67
N GLU A 119 1.75 13.71 -7.43
CA GLU A 119 1.18 13.58 -6.08
C GLU A 119 1.49 12.23 -5.43
N VAL A 120 1.57 11.15 -6.22
CA VAL A 120 1.87 9.80 -5.72
C VAL A 120 3.37 9.53 -5.59
N CYS A 121 4.20 10.12 -6.45
CA CYS A 121 5.65 9.94 -6.49
C CYS A 121 6.28 10.28 -5.14
N PHE A 122 5.80 11.35 -4.50
CA PHE A 122 6.34 11.79 -3.23
C PHE A 122 6.11 10.74 -2.10
N PRO A 123 4.86 10.34 -1.76
CA PRO A 123 4.60 9.25 -0.81
C PRO A 123 5.31 7.94 -1.17
N LEU A 124 5.42 7.62 -2.46
CA LEU A 124 6.11 6.43 -2.94
C LEU A 124 7.60 6.48 -2.58
N LEU A 125 8.29 7.59 -2.89
CA LEU A 125 9.70 7.78 -2.58
C LEU A 125 9.96 7.73 -1.07
N SER A 126 9.11 8.39 -0.27
CA SER A 126 9.20 8.32 1.19
C SER A 126 9.06 6.88 1.71
N SER A 127 8.17 6.10 1.10
CA SER A 127 7.97 4.69 1.48
C SER A 127 9.18 3.83 1.11
N VAL A 128 9.79 4.08 -0.05
CA VAL A 128 11.02 3.39 -0.48
C VAL A 128 12.16 3.69 0.49
N VAL A 129 12.37 4.97 0.86
CA VAL A 129 13.38 5.35 1.86
C VAL A 129 13.14 4.64 3.18
N MET A 130 11.90 4.59 3.65
CA MET A 130 11.55 3.89 4.89
C MET A 130 11.87 2.38 4.81
N VAL A 131 11.53 1.72 3.71
CA VAL A 131 11.84 0.30 3.48
C VAL A 131 13.35 0.06 3.51
N VAL A 132 14.13 0.90 2.84
CA VAL A 132 15.60 0.80 2.82
C VAL A 132 16.16 0.93 4.25
N CYS A 133 15.68 1.89 5.03
CA CYS A 133 16.11 2.06 6.43
C CYS A 133 15.75 0.85 7.31
N LEU A 134 14.54 0.33 7.18
CA LEU A 134 14.10 -0.85 7.95
C LEU A 134 14.89 -2.10 7.55
N TYR A 135 15.17 -2.28 6.26
CA TYR A 135 15.96 -3.41 5.78
C TYR A 135 17.42 -3.32 6.24
N ALA A 136 18.03 -2.13 6.16
CA ALA A 136 19.38 -1.89 6.68
C ALA A 136 19.48 -2.15 8.19
N PHE A 137 18.44 -1.73 8.94
CA PHE A 137 18.33 -2.03 10.37
C PHE A 137 18.22 -3.54 10.63
N HIS A 138 17.42 -4.26 9.84
CA HIS A 138 17.28 -5.71 9.94
C HIS A 138 18.59 -6.46 9.66
N LEU A 139 19.34 -6.05 8.63
CA LEU A 139 20.66 -6.64 8.36
C LEU A 139 21.68 -6.38 9.49
N SER A 140 21.60 -5.22 10.15
CA SER A 140 22.59 -4.81 11.16
C SER A 140 22.32 -5.40 12.55
N PHE A 141 21.06 -5.66 12.89
CA PHE A 141 20.66 -5.99 14.26
C PHE A 141 19.94 -7.34 14.43
N SER A 142 19.67 -8.07 13.34
CA SER A 142 18.95 -9.37 13.37
C SER A 142 19.62 -10.42 14.27
N GLU A 143 20.96 -10.44 14.35
CA GLU A 143 21.67 -11.37 15.24
C GLU A 143 21.68 -10.92 16.71
N SER A 144 21.52 -9.62 16.96
CA SER A 144 21.63 -9.02 18.30
C SER A 144 20.28 -8.91 19.04
N LEU A 145 19.18 -8.82 18.29
CA LEU A 145 17.83 -8.62 18.83
C LEU A 145 17.00 -9.88 18.61
N GLY A 146 16.33 -10.37 19.66
CA GLY A 146 15.27 -11.37 19.49
C GLY A 146 14.09 -10.83 18.66
N SER A 147 13.25 -11.71 18.12
CA SER A 147 12.12 -11.37 17.23
C SER A 147 11.22 -10.25 17.77
N LEU A 148 10.92 -10.26 19.08
CA LEU A 148 10.12 -9.21 19.73
C LEU A 148 10.82 -7.84 19.73
N GLY A 149 12.13 -7.80 20.00
CA GLY A 149 12.92 -6.57 19.95
C GLY A 149 13.03 -6.03 18.53
N MET A 150 13.16 -6.92 17.54
CA MET A 150 13.24 -6.58 16.12
C MET A 150 11.93 -5.93 15.63
N VAL A 151 10.78 -6.53 15.98
CA VAL A 151 9.45 -5.99 15.63
C VAL A 151 9.22 -4.64 16.32
N ALA A 152 9.48 -4.53 17.62
CA ALA A 152 9.28 -3.29 18.37
C ALA A 152 10.14 -2.14 17.83
N ALA A 153 11.44 -2.38 17.59
CA ALA A 153 12.34 -1.40 17.03
C ALA A 153 11.93 -0.98 15.61
N SER A 154 11.49 -1.93 14.78
CA SER A 154 11.01 -1.65 13.42
C SER A 154 9.73 -0.81 13.41
N ILE A 155 8.81 -1.04 14.35
CA ILE A 155 7.60 -0.22 14.51
C ILE A 155 7.99 1.21 14.93
N LEU A 156 8.89 1.36 15.91
CA LEU A 156 9.35 2.68 16.38
C LEU A 156 10.09 3.46 15.29
N LEU A 157 10.99 2.80 14.57
CA LEU A 157 11.72 3.39 13.44
C LEU A 157 10.77 3.78 12.31
N GLY A 158 9.85 2.90 11.93
CA GLY A 158 8.84 3.17 10.90
C GLY A 158 7.94 4.36 11.29
N ALA A 159 7.48 4.40 12.55
CA ALA A 159 6.69 5.51 13.08
C ALA A 159 7.48 6.82 13.07
N GLY A 160 8.76 6.80 13.48
CA GLY A 160 9.64 7.96 13.46
C GLY A 160 9.89 8.49 12.05
N ILE A 161 10.19 7.62 11.08
CA ILE A 161 10.39 8.00 9.68
C ILE A 161 9.09 8.55 9.09
N TYR A 162 7.95 7.91 9.35
CA TYR A 162 6.65 8.38 8.86
C TYR A 162 6.26 9.74 9.46
N ALA A 163 6.48 9.94 10.77
CA ALA A 163 6.22 11.22 11.43
C ALA A 163 7.15 12.31 10.89
N GLY A 164 8.45 12.03 10.77
CA GLY A 164 9.44 12.96 10.21
C GLY A 164 9.13 13.35 8.76
N ALA A 165 8.79 12.36 7.93
CA ALA A 165 8.32 12.61 6.57
C ALA A 165 7.05 13.47 6.59
N THR A 166 6.02 13.08 7.34
CA THR A 166 4.75 13.83 7.38
C THR A 166 4.94 15.29 7.83
N LEU A 167 5.78 15.53 8.83
CA LEU A 167 6.06 16.87 9.36
C LEU A 167 6.88 17.74 8.40
N THR A 168 7.86 17.15 7.68
CA THR A 168 8.67 17.89 6.71
C THR A 168 7.90 18.21 5.43
N LEU A 169 6.98 17.33 5.04
CA LEU A 169 6.33 17.37 3.73
C LEU A 169 4.98 18.05 3.74
N ASN A 170 4.28 17.97 4.87
CA ASN A 170 2.92 18.43 4.97
C ASN A 170 2.85 19.68 5.85
N ARG A 171 3.63 20.72 5.50
CA ARG A 171 3.48 22.06 6.11
C ARG A 171 2.04 22.57 6.01
N SER A 172 1.25 22.14 5.00
CA SER A 172 -0.19 22.41 4.92
C SER A 172 -1.00 21.65 5.96
N VAL A 173 -0.78 20.36 6.21
CA VAL A 173 -1.47 19.64 7.30
C VAL A 173 -1.10 20.20 8.67
N VAL A 174 0.17 20.54 8.91
CA VAL A 174 0.58 21.21 10.16
C VAL A 174 -0.09 22.58 10.30
N ARG A 175 -0.27 23.31 9.19
CA ARG A 175 -0.99 24.59 9.16
C ARG A 175 -2.49 24.40 9.42
N ASP A 176 -3.12 23.40 8.81
CA ASP A 176 -4.55 23.11 8.98
C ASP A 176 -4.85 22.58 10.39
N PHE A 177 -3.96 21.78 10.96
CA PHE A 177 -4.04 21.35 12.37
C PHE A 177 -3.90 22.54 13.33
N LYS A 178 -2.96 23.46 13.06
CA LYS A 178 -2.83 24.70 13.83
C LYS A 178 -4.06 25.60 13.69
N LEU A 179 -4.68 25.65 12.52
CA LEU A 179 -5.90 26.43 12.28
C LEU A 179 -7.12 25.85 13.03
N MET A 180 -7.25 24.53 13.13
CA MET A 180 -8.34 23.92 13.93
C MET A 180 -8.21 24.25 15.42
N PHE A 181 -6.99 24.27 15.96
CA PHE A 181 -6.75 24.63 17.36
C PHE A 181 -6.70 26.13 17.64
N SER A 182 -6.54 26.99 16.64
CA SER A 182 -6.62 28.45 16.80
C SER A 182 -8.04 29.02 16.66
N THR A 183 -9.03 28.18 16.35
CA THR A 183 -10.45 28.57 16.22
C THR A 183 -11.29 28.13 17.43
N THR A 184 -10.64 27.74 18.53
CA THR A 184 -11.26 27.44 19.83
C THR A 184 -10.70 28.39 20.88
#